data_AF-A0A9Q0VBH5-F1
#
_entry.id   AF-A0A9Q0VBH5-F1
#
_cell.length_a   1.000
_cell.length_b   1.000
_cell.length_c   1.000
_cell.angle_alpha   90.00
_cell.angle_beta   90.00
_cell.angle_gamma   90.00
#
_symmetry.space_group_name_H-M   'P 1'
#
loop_
_entity.id
_entity.type
_entity.pdbx_description
1 polymer ?
#
loop_
_entity_poly.entity_id
_entity_poly.type
_entity_poly.pdbx_seq_one_letter_code
_entity_poly.pdbx_strand_id
1 'polypeptide(L)'
;MEMSIAPPKEESIQIREVWNDNLEEEFALIREIVDQFSYVAMDTEFPGVVLRPVGNFKNINDYNYQTLKDNVDMLKLIQLGLTFSDENGNLPTCGTDKFCIWQFNFREFNVTKDIFASDSIELLCQCGIDFKMNNEKGIDVNRFGELLMSSGIVLNDAVQWVTFHSGYDFGYLLKLLTCRSFA
;
A
#
# COMPACT_ATOMS: atom_id res chain seq x y z
N MET A 1 -24.93 9.14 -25.77
CA MET A 1 -23.94 8.22 -26.36
C MET A 1 -22.95 7.95 -25.25
N GLU A 2 -23.22 6.92 -24.45
CA GLU A 2 -22.31 6.52 -23.38
C GLU A 2 -21.07 5.92 -24.05
N MET A 3 -19.94 6.60 -23.97
CA MET A 3 -18.66 5.98 -24.23
C MET A 3 -18.35 5.12 -23.02
N SER A 4 -18.71 3.84 -23.09
CA SER A 4 -18.12 2.84 -22.22
C SER A 4 -16.62 2.79 -22.53
N ILE A 5 -15.80 3.36 -21.66
CA ILE A 5 -14.35 3.18 -21.70
C ILE A 5 -14.12 1.70 -21.43
N ALA A 6 -13.76 0.95 -22.47
CA ALA A 6 -13.35 -0.43 -22.27
C ALA A 6 -12.12 -0.42 -21.35
N PRO A 7 -12.06 -1.31 -20.34
CA PRO A 7 -10.89 -1.39 -19.48
C PRO A 7 -9.64 -1.59 -20.36
N PRO A 8 -8.50 -0.99 -19.98
CA PRO A 8 -7.26 -1.21 -20.70
C PRO A 8 -7.01 -2.71 -20.84
N LYS A 9 -6.56 -3.15 -22.02
CA LYS A 9 -6.14 -4.54 -22.20
C LYS A 9 -5.02 -4.84 -21.22
N GLU A 10 -5.02 -5.98 -20.52
CA GLU A 10 -4.00 -6.31 -19.50
C GLU A 10 -2.55 -6.15 -20.01
N GLU A 11 -2.27 -6.44 -21.28
CA GLU A 11 -0.96 -6.25 -21.91
C GLU A 11 -0.48 -4.78 -21.96
N SER A 12 -1.38 -3.82 -21.73
CA SER A 12 -1.11 -2.39 -21.69
C SER A 12 -0.80 -1.85 -20.30
N ILE A 13 -0.94 -2.65 -19.23
CA ILE A 13 -0.64 -2.24 -17.86
C ILE A 13 0.72 -2.82 -17.45
N GLN A 14 1.59 -1.94 -16.98
CA GLN A 14 2.87 -2.27 -16.39
C GLN A 14 2.77 -2.09 -14.87
N ILE A 15 2.97 -3.19 -14.15
CA ILE A 15 3.24 -3.15 -12.71
C ILE A 15 4.70 -2.77 -12.52
N ARG A 16 4.93 -1.63 -11.89
CA ARG A 16 6.26 -1.11 -11.54
C ARG A 16 6.61 -1.65 -10.15
N GLU A 17 7.38 -2.73 -10.15
CA GLU A 17 7.93 -3.32 -8.93
C GLU A 17 8.96 -2.37 -8.31
N VAL A 18 8.64 -1.83 -7.13
CA VAL A 18 9.50 -0.90 -6.40
C VAL A 18 10.21 -1.62 -5.27
N TRP A 19 11.52 -1.49 -5.27
CA TRP A 19 12.49 -2.03 -4.34
C TRP A 19 13.39 -0.89 -3.83
N ASN A 20 14.34 -1.21 -2.97
CA ASN A 20 15.19 -0.17 -2.37
C ASN A 20 16.08 0.58 -3.39
N ASP A 21 16.47 -0.07 -4.49
CA ASP A 21 17.38 0.48 -5.49
C ASP A 21 16.71 1.46 -6.45
N ASN A 22 15.41 1.30 -6.75
CA ASN A 22 14.66 2.19 -7.65
C ASN A 22 13.64 3.10 -6.94
N LEU A 23 13.53 3.03 -5.61
CA LEU A 23 12.55 3.80 -4.83
C LEU A 23 12.51 5.30 -5.18
N GLU A 24 13.68 5.96 -5.24
CA GLU A 24 13.77 7.39 -5.54
C GLU A 24 13.31 7.73 -6.96
N GLU A 25 13.68 6.89 -7.92
CA GLU A 25 13.34 7.06 -9.33
C GLU A 25 11.82 6.95 -9.53
N GLU A 26 11.20 5.98 -8.86
CA GLU A 26 9.75 5.78 -8.93
C GLU A 26 8.98 6.90 -8.22
N PHE A 27 9.48 7.40 -7.08
CA PHE A 27 8.89 8.57 -6.43
C PHE A 27 9.06 9.85 -7.26
N ALA A 28 10.13 9.99 -8.05
CA ALA A 28 10.28 11.10 -8.98
C ALA A 28 9.17 11.08 -10.04
N LEU A 29 8.89 9.93 -10.64
CA LEU A 29 7.78 9.77 -11.60
C LEU A 29 6.43 10.09 -10.96
N ILE A 30 6.18 9.59 -9.75
CA ILE A 30 4.92 9.85 -9.03
C ILE A 30 4.71 11.36 -8.80
N ARG A 31 5.76 12.08 -8.40
CA ARG A 31 5.68 13.54 -8.19
C ARG A 31 5.34 14.31 -9.47
N GLU A 32 5.73 13.80 -10.64
CA GLU A 32 5.41 14.42 -11.93
C GLU A 32 3.94 14.24 -12.33
N ILE A 33 3.31 13.14 -11.89
CA ILE A 33 1.95 12.78 -12.33
C ILE A 33 0.85 13.13 -11.33
N VAL A 34 1.15 13.25 -10.04
CA VAL A 34 0.13 13.30 -8.97
C VAL A 34 -0.86 14.45 -9.11
N ASP A 35 -0.43 15.59 -9.66
CA ASP A 35 -1.30 16.75 -9.88
C ASP A 35 -2.31 16.53 -11.02
N GLN A 36 -1.97 15.68 -12.01
CA GLN A 36 -2.82 15.37 -13.16
C GLN A 36 -3.68 14.12 -12.93
N PHE A 37 -3.13 13.16 -12.18
CA PHE A 37 -3.76 11.87 -11.86
C PHE A 37 -4.03 11.82 -10.35
N SER A 38 -4.91 12.70 -9.88
CA SER A 38 -5.12 12.95 -8.45
C SER A 38 -6.03 11.94 -7.74
N TYR A 39 -6.58 10.94 -8.45
CA TYR A 39 -7.32 9.84 -7.84
C TYR A 39 -6.35 8.70 -7.53
N VAL A 40 -6.16 8.41 -6.25
CA VAL A 40 -5.18 7.43 -5.77
C VAL A 40 -5.90 6.24 -5.16
N ALA A 41 -5.91 5.12 -5.89
CA ALA A 41 -6.37 3.85 -5.37
C ALA A 41 -5.24 3.12 -4.62
N MET A 42 -5.57 2.53 -3.48
CA MET A 42 -4.59 1.94 -2.58
C MET A 42 -5.06 0.63 -1.98
N ASP A 43 -4.12 -0.29 -1.83
CA ASP A 43 -4.31 -1.62 -1.24
C ASP A 43 -3.02 -2.09 -0.54
N THR A 44 -3.14 -2.92 0.49
CA THR A 44 -1.98 -3.39 1.26
C THR A 44 -1.96 -4.88 1.52
N GLU A 45 -0.76 -5.46 1.52
CA GLU A 45 -0.55 -6.84 1.96
C GLU A 45 0.22 -6.87 3.27
N PHE A 46 -0.31 -7.62 4.23
CA PHE A 46 0.20 -7.71 5.59
C PHE A 46 -0.07 -9.11 6.18
N PRO A 47 0.62 -9.51 7.27
CA PRO A 47 0.64 -10.90 7.73
C PRO A 47 -0.63 -11.32 8.51
N GLY A 48 -1.79 -10.78 8.13
CA GLY A 48 -3.10 -11.14 8.65
C GLY A 48 -3.44 -10.52 10.01
N VAL A 49 -4.30 -11.22 10.76
CA VAL A 49 -4.82 -10.79 12.07
C VAL A 49 -4.57 -11.90 13.07
N VAL A 50 -3.79 -11.62 14.10
CA VAL A 50 -3.37 -12.58 15.13
C VAL A 50 -3.83 -12.20 16.54
N LEU A 51 -4.12 -10.92 16.78
CA LEU A 51 -4.66 -10.44 18.05
C LEU A 51 -6.17 -10.28 17.95
N ARG A 52 -6.86 -10.70 19.01
CA ARG A 52 -8.27 -10.37 19.27
C ARG A 52 -8.36 -9.86 20.70
N PRO A 53 -8.66 -8.57 20.91
CA PRO A 53 -8.63 -7.99 22.24
C PRO A 53 -9.78 -8.55 23.08
N VAL A 54 -9.48 -8.89 24.33
CA VAL A 54 -10.46 -9.42 25.29
C VAL A 54 -10.85 -8.28 26.24
N GLY A 55 -12.13 -7.96 26.32
CA GLY A 55 -12.60 -6.89 27.20
C GLY A 55 -14.03 -6.45 26.92
N ASN A 56 -14.46 -5.43 27.66
CA ASN A 56 -15.75 -4.78 27.46
C ASN A 56 -15.59 -3.62 26.48
N PHE A 57 -16.26 -3.71 25.33
CA PHE A 57 -16.30 -2.66 24.32
C PHE A 57 -17.66 -1.99 24.34
N LYS A 58 -17.71 -0.67 24.11
CA LYS A 58 -18.99 0.06 24.14
C LYS A 58 -19.87 -0.32 22.96
N ASN A 59 -19.25 -0.63 21.83
CA ASN A 59 -19.92 -1.02 20.58
C ASN A 59 -18.95 -1.84 19.70
N ILE A 60 -19.46 -2.35 18.57
CA ILE A 60 -18.68 -3.18 17.64
C ILE A 60 -17.56 -2.39 16.93
N ASN A 61 -17.74 -1.09 16.69
CA ASN A 61 -16.72 -0.25 16.05
C ASN A 61 -15.52 -0.04 16.96
N ASP A 62 -15.74 0.15 18.27
CA ASP A 62 -14.67 0.23 19.26
C ASP A 62 -13.85 -1.08 19.30
N TYR A 63 -14.54 -2.23 19.25
CA TYR A 63 -13.89 -3.54 19.16
C TYR A 63 -13.09 -3.71 17.86
N ASN A 64 -13.68 -3.34 16.72
CA ASN A 64 -13.04 -3.43 15.41
C ASN A 64 -11.82 -2.53 15.33
N TYR A 65 -11.92 -1.29 15.81
CA TYR A 65 -10.81 -0.34 15.86
C TYR A 65 -9.70 -0.85 16.77
N GLN A 66 -10.02 -1.34 17.97
CA GLN A 66 -8.99 -1.89 18.86
C GLN A 66 -8.30 -3.11 18.24
N THR A 67 -9.06 -4.00 17.61
CA THR A 67 -8.50 -5.16 16.90
C THR A 67 -7.55 -4.72 15.79
N LEU A 68 -7.97 -3.77 14.95
CA LEU A 68 -7.15 -3.19 13.89
C LEU A 68 -5.89 -2.56 14.46
N LYS A 69 -6.03 -1.67 15.45
CA LYS A 69 -4.92 -0.95 16.07
C LYS A 69 -3.87 -1.90 16.63
N ASP A 70 -4.28 -2.88 17.43
CA ASP A 70 -3.36 -3.83 18.08
C ASP A 70 -2.58 -4.66 17.05
N ASN A 71 -3.27 -5.11 15.99
CA ASN A 71 -2.63 -5.87 14.92
C ASN A 71 -1.71 -5.00 14.08
N VAL A 72 -2.14 -3.80 13.66
CA VAL A 72 -1.31 -2.88 12.88
C VAL A 72 -0.08 -2.44 13.68
N ASP A 73 -0.20 -2.20 14.98
CA ASP A 73 0.94 -1.85 15.84
C ASP A 73 1.97 -2.98 15.91
N MET A 74 1.51 -4.21 16.09
CA MET A 74 2.38 -5.38 16.28
C MET A 74 2.98 -5.91 14.97
N LEU A 75 2.20 -5.92 13.90
CA LEU A 75 2.56 -6.55 12.63
C LEU A 75 3.25 -5.56 11.69
N LYS A 76 3.88 -6.11 10.67
CA LYS A 76 4.71 -5.36 9.72
C LYS A 76 4.13 -5.46 8.32
N LEU A 77 4.06 -4.32 7.62
CA LEU A 77 3.59 -4.24 6.26
C LEU A 77 4.53 -5.01 5.32
N ILE A 78 3.98 -5.69 4.31
CA ILE A 78 4.74 -6.50 3.35
C ILE A 78 4.75 -5.80 1.99
N GLN A 79 3.59 -5.36 1.50
CA GLN A 79 3.46 -4.60 0.26
C GLN A 79 2.41 -3.49 0.36
N LEU A 80 2.57 -2.49 -0.51
CA LEU A 80 1.60 -1.42 -0.74
C LEU A 80 1.43 -1.24 -2.25
N GLY A 81 0.20 -1.31 -2.75
CA GLY A 81 -0.16 -0.97 -4.12
C GLY A 81 -0.65 0.47 -4.20
N LEU A 82 -0.18 1.22 -5.20
CA LEU A 82 -0.73 2.53 -5.55
C LEU A 82 -1.06 2.57 -7.04
N THR A 83 -2.29 2.98 -7.35
CA THR A 83 -2.75 3.24 -8.73
C THR A 83 -3.25 4.67 -8.81
N PHE A 84 -2.81 5.39 -9.82
CA PHE A 84 -3.17 6.79 -10.05
C PHE A 84 -4.11 6.87 -11.26
N SER A 85 -5.17 7.65 -11.17
CA SER A 85 -6.02 7.97 -12.31
C SER A 85 -6.44 9.43 -12.34
N ASP A 86 -6.84 9.90 -13.52
CA ASP A 86 -7.55 11.17 -13.65
C ASP A 86 -9.04 11.01 -13.27
N GLU A 87 -9.79 12.11 -13.35
CA GLU A 87 -11.24 12.16 -13.07
C GLU A 87 -12.09 11.26 -14.00
N ASN A 88 -11.55 10.86 -15.15
CA ASN A 88 -12.20 9.99 -16.12
C ASN A 88 -11.77 8.53 -15.98
N GLY A 89 -10.88 8.22 -15.04
CA GLY A 89 -10.33 6.88 -14.82
C GLY A 89 -9.19 6.49 -15.76
N ASN A 90 -8.58 7.45 -16.48
CA ASN A 90 -7.40 7.16 -17.31
C ASN A 90 -6.16 7.03 -16.44
N LEU A 91 -5.29 6.08 -16.78
CA LEU A 91 -4.04 5.83 -16.07
C LEU A 91 -2.87 6.61 -16.69
N PRO A 92 -1.85 6.98 -15.89
CA PRO A 92 -0.62 7.58 -16.40
C PRO A 92 0.20 6.56 -17.20
N THR A 93 1.00 7.02 -18.16
CA THR A 93 1.94 6.15 -18.90
C THR A 93 3.39 6.28 -18.47
N CYS A 94 3.69 7.20 -17.55
CA CYS A 94 5.04 7.44 -17.02
C CYS A 94 6.12 7.61 -18.10
N GLY A 95 5.78 8.25 -19.24
CA GLY A 95 6.71 8.44 -20.36
C GLY A 95 6.95 7.19 -21.22
N THR A 96 6.15 6.14 -21.06
CA THR A 96 6.20 4.89 -21.84
C THR A 96 4.96 4.71 -22.72
N ASP A 97 4.91 3.60 -23.46
CA ASP A 97 3.75 3.14 -24.24
C ASP A 97 2.71 2.35 -23.41
N LYS A 98 2.98 2.14 -22.12
CA LYS A 98 2.14 1.36 -21.20
C LYS A 98 1.65 2.20 -20.04
N PHE A 99 0.47 1.87 -19.53
CA PHE A 99 -0.05 2.42 -18.29
C PHE A 99 0.76 1.91 -17.09
N CYS A 100 1.02 2.75 -16.11
CA CYS A 100 1.83 2.41 -14.94
C CYS A 100 1.00 2.36 -13.66
N ILE A 101 1.21 1.29 -12.88
CA ILE A 101 0.78 1.17 -11.48
C ILE A 101 1.98 0.74 -10.63
N TRP A 102 1.98 1.04 -9.33
CA TRP A 102 3.13 0.79 -8.45
C TRP A 102 2.83 -0.27 -7.42
N GLN A 103 3.81 -1.16 -7.23
CA GLN A 103 3.83 -2.14 -6.15
C GLN A 103 5.11 -1.94 -5.33
N PHE A 104 4.96 -1.44 -4.11
CA PHE A 104 6.07 -1.22 -3.19
C PHE A 104 6.29 -2.46 -2.32
N ASN A 105 7.51 -2.97 -2.30
CA ASN A 105 7.90 -4.18 -1.57
C ASN A 105 8.77 -3.83 -0.35
N PHE A 106 8.32 -4.12 0.87
CA PHE A 106 8.98 -3.72 2.12
C PHE A 106 9.89 -4.81 2.69
N ARG A 107 10.93 -4.43 3.45
CA ARG A 107 11.95 -5.36 4.00
C ARG A 107 11.67 -5.84 5.41
N GLU A 108 10.77 -5.18 6.12
CA GLU A 108 10.68 -5.19 7.57
C GLU A 108 10.15 -6.53 8.10
N PHE A 109 9.26 -7.18 7.35
CA PHE A 109 8.68 -8.46 7.70
C PHE A 109 9.65 -9.62 7.44
N ASN A 110 9.88 -10.44 8.47
CA ASN A 110 10.73 -11.61 8.42
C ASN A 110 9.99 -12.84 8.96
N VAL A 111 9.72 -13.80 8.09
CA VAL A 111 8.96 -15.04 8.39
C VAL A 111 9.60 -15.90 9.49
N THR A 112 10.89 -15.72 9.81
CA THR A 112 11.56 -16.49 10.87
C THR A 112 11.53 -15.83 12.24
N LYS A 113 11.21 -14.53 12.31
CA LYS A 113 11.32 -13.71 13.53
C LYS A 113 10.01 -13.07 13.95
N ASP A 114 9.19 -12.70 12.98
CA ASP A 114 7.99 -11.90 13.21
C ASP A 114 6.76 -12.77 13.45
N ILE A 115 5.77 -12.19 14.11
CA ILE A 115 4.47 -12.82 14.33
C ILE A 115 3.64 -12.66 13.05
N PHE A 116 2.90 -13.70 12.68
CA PHE A 116 2.02 -13.71 11.52
C PHE A 116 0.90 -14.75 11.68
N ALA A 117 -0.16 -14.59 10.89
CA ALA A 117 -1.16 -15.64 10.67
C ALA A 117 -0.67 -16.60 9.57
N SER A 118 -0.56 -17.89 9.88
CA SER A 118 -0.02 -18.90 8.94
C SER A 118 -0.78 -18.94 7.62
N ASP A 119 -2.11 -18.91 7.67
CA ASP A 119 -2.97 -18.94 6.48
C ASP A 119 -2.71 -17.73 5.56
N SER A 120 -2.44 -16.56 6.15
CA SER A 120 -2.10 -15.35 5.40
C SER A 120 -0.75 -15.48 4.71
N ILE A 121 0.28 -15.98 5.39
CA ILE A 121 1.60 -16.18 4.78
C ILE A 121 1.56 -17.24 3.68
N GLU A 122 0.81 -18.32 3.88
CA GLU A 122 0.63 -19.35 2.86
C GLU A 122 -0.04 -18.78 1.61
N LEU A 123 -1.11 -17.99 1.78
CA LEU A 123 -1.79 -17.31 0.68
C LEU A 123 -0.84 -16.35 -0.07
N LEU A 124 -0.09 -15.52 0.66
CA LEU A 124 0.85 -14.56 0.07
C LEU A 124 1.97 -15.26 -0.71
N CYS A 125 2.50 -16.37 -0.19
CA CYS A 125 3.43 -17.23 -0.93
C CYS A 125 2.81 -17.77 -2.23
N GLN A 126 1.55 -18.23 -2.20
CA GLN A 126 0.83 -18.72 -3.38
C GLN A 126 0.57 -17.61 -4.41
N CYS A 127 0.38 -16.38 -3.96
CA CYS A 127 0.26 -15.18 -4.79
C CYS A 127 1.60 -14.69 -5.36
N GLY A 128 2.73 -15.29 -4.97
CA GLY A 128 4.04 -15.05 -5.56
C GLY A 128 4.95 -14.11 -4.77
N ILE A 129 4.63 -13.80 -3.51
CA ILE A 129 5.53 -13.01 -2.65
C ILE A 129 6.77 -13.83 -2.28
N ASP A 130 7.94 -13.30 -2.63
CA ASP A 130 9.24 -13.84 -2.23
C ASP A 130 9.75 -13.09 -0.98
N PHE A 131 9.41 -13.61 0.20
CA PHE A 131 9.83 -13.05 1.48
C PHE A 131 11.35 -12.93 1.64
N LYS A 132 12.13 -13.79 0.97
CA LYS A 132 13.59 -13.68 1.00
C LYS A 132 14.03 -12.46 0.20
N MET A 133 13.44 -12.25 -0.99
CA MET A 133 13.69 -11.06 -1.80
C MET A 133 13.26 -9.79 -1.07
N ASN A 134 12.12 -9.79 -0.37
CA ASN A 134 11.71 -8.70 0.52
C ASN A 134 12.80 -8.35 1.53
N ASN A 135 13.34 -9.33 2.27
CA ASN A 135 14.37 -9.04 3.25
C ASN A 135 15.70 -8.55 2.64
N GLU A 136 16.07 -9.02 1.44
CA GLU A 136 17.34 -8.66 0.79
C GLU A 136 17.28 -7.34 0.02
N LYS A 137 16.15 -7.02 -0.61
CA LYS A 137 16.01 -5.90 -1.55
C LYS A 137 14.88 -4.92 -1.21
N GLY A 138 14.05 -5.26 -0.24
CA GLY A 138 12.86 -4.47 0.12
C GLY A 138 13.20 -3.06 0.57
N ILE A 139 12.22 -2.19 0.39
CA ILE A 139 12.23 -0.79 0.79
C ILE A 139 12.33 -0.68 2.31
N ASP A 140 13.07 0.31 2.81
CA ASP A 140 13.01 0.70 4.22
C ASP A 140 11.75 1.56 4.43
N VAL A 141 10.88 1.17 5.36
CA VAL A 141 9.60 1.86 5.61
C VAL A 141 9.78 3.32 6.03
N ASN A 142 10.87 3.67 6.71
CA ASN A 142 11.11 5.06 7.10
C ASN A 142 11.49 5.88 5.88
N ARG A 143 12.36 5.33 5.02
CA ARG A 143 12.70 6.01 3.76
C ARG A 143 11.49 6.19 2.86
N PHE A 144 10.64 5.18 2.77
CA PHE A 144 9.35 5.29 2.08
C PHE A 144 8.48 6.39 2.67
N GLY A 145 8.32 6.43 4.01
CA GLY A 145 7.52 7.44 4.70
C GLY A 145 8.00 8.87 4.45
N GLU A 146 9.32 9.10 4.44
CA GLU A 146 9.92 10.41 4.11
C GLU A 146 9.60 10.86 2.67
N LEU A 147 9.71 9.94 1.70
CA LEU A 147 9.41 10.23 0.31
C LEU A 147 7.92 10.45 0.08
N LEU A 148 7.08 9.64 0.70
CA LEU A 148 5.62 9.78 0.65
C LEU A 148 5.18 11.12 1.22
N MET A 149 5.73 11.54 2.36
CA MET A 149 5.40 12.83 2.99
C MET A 149 5.72 14.04 2.09
N SER A 150 6.73 13.92 1.23
CA SER A 150 7.17 14.97 0.29
C SER A 150 6.73 14.74 -1.16
N SER A 151 5.82 13.78 -1.40
CA SER A 151 5.43 13.36 -2.75
C SER A 151 4.26 14.17 -3.35
N GLY A 152 3.48 14.85 -2.52
CA GLY A 152 2.20 15.45 -2.94
C GLY A 152 1.00 14.49 -2.90
N ILE A 153 1.20 13.20 -2.59
CA ILE A 153 0.11 12.21 -2.43
C ILE A 153 -0.69 12.47 -1.14
N VAL A 154 0.01 12.81 -0.05
CA VAL A 154 -0.58 13.02 1.28
C VAL A 154 -0.54 14.51 1.63
N LEU A 155 -1.43 14.92 2.54
CA LEU A 155 -1.58 16.33 2.95
C LEU A 155 -1.85 17.27 1.75
N ASN A 156 -2.54 16.76 0.73
CA ASN A 156 -2.91 17.48 -0.48
C ASN A 156 -4.43 17.35 -0.70
N ASP A 157 -5.16 18.46 -0.56
CA ASP A 157 -6.62 18.50 -0.68
C ASP A 157 -7.12 18.21 -2.12
N ALA A 158 -6.22 18.25 -3.12
CA ALA A 158 -6.55 17.88 -4.49
C ALA A 158 -6.62 16.37 -4.72
N VAL A 159 -5.99 15.58 -3.84
CA VAL A 159 -5.92 14.11 -3.97
C VAL A 159 -7.18 13.46 -3.41
N GLN A 160 -7.75 12.54 -4.17
CA GLN A 160 -8.92 11.74 -3.81
C GLN A 160 -8.51 10.28 -3.60
N TRP A 161 -8.66 9.77 -2.39
CA TRP A 161 -8.34 8.37 -2.08
C TRP A 161 -9.50 7.44 -2.46
N VAL A 162 -9.20 6.37 -3.20
CA VAL A 162 -10.14 5.31 -3.57
C VAL A 162 -9.71 4.03 -2.86
N THR A 163 -10.59 3.43 -2.07
CA THR A 163 -10.21 2.28 -1.27
C THR A 163 -11.33 1.25 -1.15
N PHE A 164 -10.99 0.03 -0.73
CA PHE A 164 -11.93 -1.07 -0.55
C PHE A 164 -11.66 -1.78 0.79
N HIS A 165 -12.63 -1.77 1.71
CA HIS A 165 -12.50 -2.38 3.04
C HIS A 165 -11.21 -1.95 3.81
N SER A 166 -10.89 -0.66 3.74
CA SER A 166 -9.52 -0.19 3.94
C SER A 166 -9.15 0.27 5.35
N GLY A 167 -9.77 -0.33 6.36
CA GLY A 167 -9.44 -0.01 7.74
C GLY A 167 -7.97 -0.29 8.02
N TYR A 168 -7.52 -1.51 7.70
CA TYR A 168 -6.13 -1.92 7.90
C TYR A 168 -5.18 -1.15 6.99
N ASP A 169 -5.54 -0.92 5.73
CA ASP A 169 -4.68 -0.22 4.78
C ASP A 169 -4.36 1.20 5.25
N PHE A 170 -5.37 1.97 5.67
CA PHE A 170 -5.14 3.28 6.28
C PHE A 170 -4.42 3.19 7.62
N GLY A 171 -4.67 2.14 8.41
CA GLY A 171 -3.92 1.88 9.64
C GLY A 171 -2.41 1.77 9.37
N TYR A 172 -2.02 0.98 8.38
CA TYR A 172 -0.62 0.85 7.97
C TYR A 172 -0.09 2.14 7.36
N LEU A 173 -0.84 2.81 6.49
CA LEU A 173 -0.43 4.09 5.91
C LEU A 173 -0.14 5.15 6.99
N LEU A 174 -1.00 5.25 8.00
CA LEU A 174 -0.82 6.15 9.13
C LEU A 174 0.37 5.74 10.01
N LYS A 175 0.58 4.44 10.24
CA LYS A 175 1.78 3.93 10.95
C LYS A 175 3.07 4.32 10.22
N LEU A 176 3.10 4.20 8.89
CA LEU A 176 4.23 4.60 8.04
C LEU A 176 4.50 6.11 8.14
N LEU A 177 3.46 6.95 8.04
CA LEU A 177 3.60 8.41 8.01
C LEU A 177 3.96 9.01 9.38
N THR A 178 3.54 8.37 10.47
CA THR A 178 3.76 8.89 11.82
C THR A 178 5.00 8.33 12.50
N CYS A 179 5.58 7.24 11.95
CA CYS A 179 6.66 6.47 12.56
C CYS A 179 6.40 6.10 14.03
N ARG A 180 5.12 5.92 14.40
CA ARG A 180 4.68 5.65 15.78
C ARG A 180 3.79 4.43 15.80
N SER A 181 3.89 3.67 16.89
CA SER A 181 2.78 2.82 17.33
C SER A 181 1.64 3.73 17.78
N PHE A 182 0.41 3.41 17.40
CA PHE A 182 -0.75 4.15 17.88
C PHE A 182 -0.79 4.04 19.41
N ALA A 183 -0.89 5.17 20.11
CA ALA A 183 -1.02 5.21 21.56
C ALA A 183 -2.46 4.95 21.99
#